data_AF-A0A5Q0SIF1-F1
#
_entry.id   AF-A0A5Q0SIF1-F1
#
_cell.length_a   1.000
_cell.length_b   1.000
_cell.length_c   1.000
_cell.angle_alpha   90.00
_cell.angle_beta   90.00
_cell.angle_gamma   90.00
#
_symmetry.space_group_name_H-M   'P 1'
#
loop_
_entity.id
_entity.type
_entity.pdbx_description
1 polymer ?
#
loop_
_entity_poly.entity_id
_entity_poly.type
_entity_poly.pdbx_seq_one_letter_code
_entity_poly.pdbx_strand_id
1 'polypeptide(L)'
;MMKQLSVKELDYYLDDDLLKLLNKEDIRYIYLINVKIISNFEKFFTTFIPDSIKYFVVVSPDLPIKIIKESLARAKDALEVSCYISSKLLQKSMIVIGLQSVSKKEEVKEPSGSLA
;
A
#
# COMPACT_ATOMS: atom_id res chain seq x y z
N MET A 1 -10.86 13.85 -1.49
CA MET A 1 -10.76 13.48 -2.91
C MET A 1 -10.05 12.14 -3.01
N MET A 2 -10.50 11.27 -3.91
CA MET A 2 -9.81 10.04 -4.31
C MET A 2 -9.63 10.07 -5.83
N LYS A 3 -8.41 9.80 -6.32
CA LYS A 3 -8.06 9.80 -7.74
C LYS A 3 -7.25 8.55 -8.05
N GLN A 4 -7.56 7.86 -9.14
CA GLN A 4 -6.70 6.79 -9.66
C GLN A 4 -5.55 7.41 -10.47
N LEU A 5 -4.34 6.90 -10.28
CA LEU A 5 -3.13 7.32 -10.97
C LEU A 5 -2.63 6.21 -11.91
N SER A 6 -1.92 6.63 -12.95
CA SER A 6 -1.04 5.76 -13.73
C SER A 6 0.34 5.64 -13.07
N VAL A 7 1.09 4.59 -13.44
CA VAL A 7 2.48 4.40 -12.97
C VAL A 7 3.36 5.59 -13.32
N LYS A 8 3.14 6.21 -14.49
CA LYS A 8 3.91 7.38 -14.94
C LYS A 8 3.70 8.59 -14.03
N GLU A 9 2.50 8.75 -13.46
CA GLU A 9 2.20 9.86 -12.56
C GLU A 9 2.88 9.71 -11.18
N LEU A 10 3.42 8.54 -10.83
CA LEU A 10 4.11 8.36 -9.53
C LEU A 10 5.34 9.25 -9.39
N ASP A 11 5.99 9.66 -10.48
CA ASP A 11 7.22 10.47 -10.42
C ASP A 11 6.99 11.85 -9.77
N TYR A 12 5.76 12.38 -9.91
CA TYR A 12 5.31 13.64 -9.34
C TYR A 12 5.05 13.55 -7.84
N TYR A 13 4.81 12.34 -7.32
CA TYR A 13 4.37 12.13 -5.94
C TYR A 13 5.40 11.41 -5.08
N LEU A 14 6.35 10.69 -5.67
CA LEU A 14 7.28 9.82 -4.96
C LEU A 14 8.75 10.21 -5.18
N ASP A 15 9.54 10.08 -4.12
CA ASP A 15 11.00 10.25 -4.18
C ASP A 15 11.64 9.18 -5.07
N ASP A 16 12.76 9.52 -5.71
CA ASP A 16 13.38 8.66 -6.72
C ASP A 16 13.79 7.30 -6.18
N ASP A 17 14.19 7.21 -4.91
CA ASP A 17 14.57 5.94 -4.29
C ASP A 17 13.36 5.04 -4.03
N LEU A 18 12.19 5.63 -3.71
CA LEU A 18 10.93 4.89 -3.64
C LEU A 18 10.49 4.42 -5.03
N LEU A 19 10.62 5.26 -6.05
CA LEU A 19 10.33 4.88 -7.43
C LEU A 19 11.21 3.71 -7.88
N LYS A 20 12.50 3.71 -7.56
CA LYS A 20 13.41 2.58 -7.87
C LYS A 20 13.01 1.29 -7.16
N LEU A 21 12.56 1.40 -5.91
CA LEU A 21 12.07 0.26 -5.13
C LEU A 21 10.79 -0.31 -5.75
N LEU A 22 9.85 0.56 -6.12
CA LEU A 22 8.53 0.21 -6.63
C LEU A 22 8.52 -0.19 -8.11
N ASN A 23 9.46 0.31 -8.93
CA ASN A 23 9.60 -0.07 -10.34
C ASN A 23 9.93 -1.54 -10.57
N LYS A 24 10.34 -2.27 -9.52
CA LYS A 24 10.58 -3.71 -9.56
C LYS A 24 9.31 -4.53 -9.33
N GLU A 25 8.21 -3.88 -8.95
CA GLU A 25 6.95 -4.52 -8.56
C GLU A 25 5.91 -4.41 -9.70
N ASP A 26 5.06 -5.43 -9.87
CA ASP A 26 3.94 -5.41 -10.82
C ASP A 26 2.74 -4.67 -10.23
N ILE A 27 2.78 -3.33 -10.25
CA ILE A 27 1.74 -2.46 -9.68
C ILE A 27 0.61 -2.28 -10.69
N ARG A 28 -0.61 -2.71 -10.34
CA ARG A 28 -1.79 -2.62 -11.23
C ARG A 28 -2.68 -1.42 -10.97
N TYR A 29 -2.90 -1.11 -9.70
CA TYR A 29 -3.80 -0.04 -9.30
C TYR A 29 -3.10 0.91 -8.35
N ILE A 30 -3.19 2.20 -8.62
CA ILE A 30 -2.58 3.24 -7.80
C ILE A 30 -3.66 4.27 -7.49
N TYR A 31 -3.81 4.59 -6.21
CA TYR A 31 -4.81 5.53 -5.73
C TYR A 31 -4.17 6.63 -4.90
N LEU A 32 -4.45 7.86 -5.27
CA LEU A 32 -4.14 9.06 -4.52
C LEU A 32 -5.38 9.49 -3.73
N ILE A 33 -5.24 9.56 -2.41
CA ILE A 33 -6.38 9.73 -1.49
C ILE A 33 -6.06 10.83 -0.48
N ASN A 34 -6.98 11.78 -0.32
CA ASN A 34 -6.91 12.73 0.77
C ASN A 34 -7.46 12.10 2.06
N VAL A 35 -6.65 11.99 3.10
CA VAL A 35 -7.05 11.27 4.33
C VAL A 35 -8.19 11.93 5.09
N LYS A 36 -8.55 13.19 4.79
CA LYS A 36 -9.70 13.85 5.44
C LYS A 36 -11.04 13.17 5.11
N ILE A 37 -11.10 12.34 4.06
CA ILE A 37 -12.29 11.53 3.76
C ILE A 37 -12.31 10.21 4.53
N ILE A 38 -11.20 9.86 5.21
CA ILE A 38 -11.03 8.63 5.97
C ILE A 38 -11.32 8.94 7.44
N SER A 39 -12.46 8.45 7.93
CA SER A 39 -12.84 8.62 9.34
C SER A 39 -12.16 7.62 10.27
N ASN A 40 -11.81 6.43 9.76
CA ASN A 40 -11.09 5.39 10.48
C ASN A 40 -10.16 4.65 9.51
N PHE A 41 -8.85 4.76 9.72
CA PHE A 41 -7.85 4.17 8.85
C PHE A 41 -7.91 2.64 8.81
N GLU A 42 -8.13 1.99 9.95
CA GLU A 42 -8.15 0.52 10.04
C GLU A 42 -9.30 -0.06 9.21
N LYS A 43 -10.53 0.44 9.45
CA LYS A 43 -11.71 0.03 8.65
C LYS A 43 -11.53 0.32 7.17
N PHE A 44 -10.95 1.48 6.86
CA PHE A 44 -10.67 1.86 5.49
C PHE A 44 -9.74 0.86 4.82
N PHE A 45 -8.59 0.55 5.42
CA PHE A 45 -7.62 -0.40 4.85
C PHE A 45 -8.18 -1.83 4.74
N THR A 46 -8.94 -2.29 5.74
CA THR A 46 -9.60 -3.61 5.69
C THR A 46 -10.53 -3.72 4.49
N THR A 47 -11.29 -2.66 4.20
CA THR A 47 -12.26 -2.64 3.10
C THR A 47 -11.60 -2.39 1.74
N PHE A 48 -10.57 -1.55 1.71
CA PHE A 48 -9.96 -1.05 0.49
C PHE A 48 -8.94 -2.01 -0.12
N ILE A 49 -8.17 -2.69 0.73
CA ILE A 49 -7.08 -3.56 0.30
C ILE A 49 -7.60 -5.00 0.35
N PRO A 50 -7.55 -5.78 -0.75
CA PRO A 50 -7.90 -7.21 -0.71
C PRO A 50 -6.85 -8.02 0.05
N ASP A 51 -7.27 -9.07 0.77
CA ASP A 51 -6.37 -9.88 1.63
C ASP A 51 -5.29 -10.64 0.88
N SER A 52 -5.53 -10.99 -0.39
CA SER A 52 -4.60 -11.80 -1.19
C SER A 52 -3.57 -10.97 -1.95
N ILE A 53 -3.53 -9.65 -1.77
CA ILE A 53 -2.76 -8.74 -2.62
C ILE A 53 -1.70 -7.99 -1.82
N LYS A 54 -0.46 -8.02 -2.31
CA LYS A 54 0.62 -7.15 -1.82
C LYS A 54 0.32 -5.70 -2.14
N TYR A 55 0.71 -4.81 -1.24
CA TYR A 55 0.45 -3.39 -1.38
C TYR A 55 1.57 -2.54 -0.78
N PHE A 56 1.58 -1.28 -1.16
CA PHE A 56 2.37 -0.26 -0.48
C PHE A 56 1.51 0.97 -0.21
N VAL A 57 1.83 1.67 0.87
CA VAL A 57 1.27 2.96 1.21
C VAL A 57 2.39 3.98 1.32
N VAL A 58 2.25 5.12 0.65
CA VAL A 58 3.12 6.27 0.83
C VAL A 58 2.31 7.41 1.40
N VAL A 59 2.81 8.06 2.45
CA VAL A 59 2.11 9.12 3.15
C VAL A 59 2.82 10.46 2.97
N SER A 60 2.05 11.54 2.98
CA SER A 60 2.61 12.89 2.98
C SER A 60 3.35 13.16 4.29
N PRO A 61 4.40 13.99 4.30
CA PRO A 61 5.26 14.19 5.47
C PRO A 61 4.55 14.81 6.69
N ASP A 62 3.42 15.49 6.48
CA ASP A 62 2.60 16.07 7.55
C ASP A 62 1.77 15.02 8.29
N LEU A 63 1.65 13.80 7.76
CA LEU A 63 0.87 12.75 8.38
C LEU A 63 1.71 11.95 9.38
N PRO A 64 1.11 11.55 10.52
CA PRO A 64 1.77 10.69 11.49
C PRO A 64 1.88 9.27 10.92
N ILE A 65 2.98 8.98 10.20
CA ILE A 65 3.23 7.66 9.58
C ILE A 65 3.03 6.51 10.57
N LYS A 66 3.42 6.69 11.83
CA LYS A 66 3.29 5.67 12.87
C LYS A 66 1.83 5.23 13.05
N ILE A 67 0.89 6.17 13.11
CA ILE A 67 -0.53 5.87 13.25
C ILE A 67 -1.05 5.13 12.01
N ILE A 68 -0.66 5.57 10.82
CA ILE A 68 -1.08 4.94 9.56
C ILE A 68 -0.53 3.51 9.46
N LYS A 69 0.75 3.32 9.78
CA LYS A 69 1.42 2.01 9.77
C LYS A 69 0.81 1.05 10.80
N GLU A 70 0.50 1.53 12.00
CA GLU A 70 -0.16 0.72 13.03
C GLU A 70 -1.59 0.35 12.63
N SER A 71 -2.34 1.29 12.04
CA SER A 71 -3.67 1.00 11.49
C SER A 71 -3.62 0.00 10.33
N LEU A 72 -2.61 0.10 9.47
CA LEU A 72 -2.38 -0.90 8.42
C LEU A 72 -2.11 -2.27 9.02
N ALA A 73 -1.20 -2.36 10.00
CA ALA A 73 -0.82 -3.63 10.64
C ALA A 73 -1.99 -4.30 11.40
N ARG A 74 -2.95 -3.51 11.91
CA ARG A 74 -4.18 -4.04 12.48
C ARG A 74 -5.18 -4.49 11.41
N ALA A 75 -5.21 -3.81 10.27
CA ALA A 75 -6.15 -4.08 9.18
C ALA A 75 -5.73 -5.25 8.28
N LYS A 76 -4.42 -5.40 8.05
CA LYS A 76 -3.74 -6.39 7.21
C LYS A 76 -2.52 -6.85 7.99
N ASP A 77 -2.32 -8.16 8.12
CA ASP A 77 -1.32 -8.79 8.98
C ASP A 77 0.02 -8.00 9.05
N ALA A 78 0.55 -7.81 10.25
CA ALA A 78 1.68 -6.93 10.53
C ALA A 78 2.95 -7.24 9.71
N LEU A 79 3.11 -8.48 9.24
CA LEU A 79 4.29 -8.92 8.49
C LEU A 79 4.34 -8.42 7.03
N GLU A 80 3.22 -7.98 6.45
CA GLU A 80 3.14 -7.60 5.02
C GLU A 80 3.07 -6.08 4.78
N VAL A 81 3.15 -5.26 5.84
CA VAL A 81 2.89 -3.82 5.73
C VAL A 81 4.09 -3.04 5.17
N SER A 82 4.00 -2.61 3.92
CA SER A 82 4.92 -1.64 3.32
C SER A 82 4.37 -0.22 3.40
N CYS A 83 4.90 0.61 4.32
CA CYS A 83 4.47 2.00 4.52
C CYS A 83 5.67 2.95 4.55
N TYR A 84 5.64 3.99 3.73
CA TYR A 84 6.73 4.93 3.49
C TYR A 84 6.26 6.38 3.60
N ILE A 85 7.20 7.31 3.80
CA ILE A 85 6.97 8.75 3.62
C ILE A 85 7.61 9.16 2.30
N SER A 86 6.98 10.07 1.56
CA SER A 86 7.65 10.76 0.47
C SER A 86 7.65 12.27 0.61
N SER A 87 8.79 12.90 0.34
CA SER A 87 8.95 14.36 0.35
C SER A 87 8.28 15.03 -0.85
N LYS A 88 8.14 14.34 -1.99
CA LYS A 88 7.44 14.86 -3.18
C LYS A 88 5.92 14.90 -3.04
N LEU A 89 5.35 14.19 -2.05
CA LEU A 89 3.92 14.24 -1.76
C LEU A 89 3.57 15.51 -0.96
N LEU A 90 3.76 16.66 -1.60
CA LEU A 90 3.69 18.01 -1.01
C LEU A 90 2.26 18.44 -0.62
N GLN A 91 1.26 17.80 -1.23
CA GLN A 91 -0.12 18.04 -0.86
C GLN A 91 -0.38 17.45 0.52
N LYS A 92 -0.76 18.33 1.47
CA LYS A 92 -1.05 17.93 2.85
C LYS A 92 -2.14 16.89 2.92
N SER A 93 -2.00 15.99 3.90
CA SER A 93 -3.01 15.00 4.23
C SER A 93 -3.33 14.06 3.06
N MET A 94 -2.33 13.65 2.29
CA MET A 94 -2.48 12.74 1.16
C MET A 94 -1.77 11.42 1.41
N ILE A 95 -2.33 10.34 0.87
CA ILE A 95 -1.70 9.04 0.78
C ILE A 95 -1.77 8.52 -0.65
N VAL A 96 -0.74 7.80 -1.07
CA VAL A 96 -0.73 6.98 -2.28
C VAL A 96 -0.79 5.52 -1.85
N ILE A 97 -1.73 4.76 -2.41
CA ILE A 97 -1.84 3.32 -2.18
C ILE A 97 -1.64 2.64 -3.53
N GLY A 98 -0.64 1.76 -3.63
CA GLY A 98 -0.47 0.91 -4.80
C GLY A 98 -0.75 -0.55 -4.46
N LEU A 99 -1.55 -1.20 -5.29
CA LEU A 99 -1.89 -2.61 -5.21
C LEU A 99 -1.11 -3.37 -6.28
N GLN A 100 -0.39 -4.41 -5.87
CA GLN A 100 0.44 -5.24 -6.72
C GLN A 100 -0.33 -6.47 -7.20
N SER A 101 0.02 -7.00 -8.36
CA SER A 101 -0.47 -8.32 -8.74
C SER A 101 0.24 -9.39 -7.91
N VAL A 102 -0.53 -10.27 -7.29
CA VAL A 102 0.00 -11.59 -6.92
C VAL A 102 0.27 -12.33 -8.22
N SER A 103 1.54 -12.53 -8.57
CA SER A 103 1.86 -13.61 -9.48
C SER A 103 1.45 -14.91 -8.78
N LYS A 104 0.66 -15.76 -9.45
CA LYS A 104 0.37 -17.14 -9.03
C LYS A 104 1.69 -17.91 -8.88
N LYS A 105 2.40 -17.76 -7.77
CA LYS A 105 3.58 -18.55 -7.44
C LYS A 105 3.72 -18.89 -5.95
N GLU A 106 2.75 -18.47 -5.14
CA GLU A 106 2.58 -18.99 -3.78
C GLU A 106 1.30 -19.83 -3.76
N GLU A 107 1.29 -20.90 -4.57
CA GLU A 107 0.48 -22.06 -4.22
C GLU A 107 1.09 -22.66 -2.97
N VAL A 108 0.30 -22.56 -1.90
CA VAL A 108 0.37 -23.30 -0.65
C VAL A 108 1.04 -24.66 -0.89
N LYS A 109 2.22 -24.87 -0.28
CA LYS A 109 2.67 -26.24 -0.02
C LYS A 109 1.65 -26.83 0.95
N GLU A 110 0.71 -27.61 0.44
CA GLU A 110 -0.10 -28.47 1.28
C GLU A 110 0.84 -29.28 2.18
N PRO A 111 0.56 -29.42 3.49
CA PRO A 111 1.28 -30.36 4.30
C PRO A 111 0.96 -31.73 3.72
N SER A 112 1.96 -32.37 3.12
CA SER A 112 1.87 -33.75 2.65
C SER A 112 1.56 -34.63 3.85
N GLY A 113 0.26 -34.86 4.06
CA GLY A 113 -0.25 -35.98 4.79
C GLY A 113 0.16 -37.23 4.03
N SER A 114 1.00 -38.04 4.66
CA SER A 114 1.11 -39.44 4.33
C SER A 114 1.08 -40.20 5.63
N LEU A 115 -0.15 -40.49 6.04
CA LEU A 115 -0.46 -41.70 6.79
C LEU A 115 -0.19 -42.89 5.86
N ALA A 116 0.80 -43.69 6.21
CA ALA A 116 0.87 -45.13 5.98
C ALA A 116 1.91 -45.73 6.93
#